data_AF-A0A2W1MVR5-F1
#
_entry.id   AF-A0A2W1MVR5-F1
#
_cell.length_a   1.000
_cell.length_b   1.000
_cell.length_c   1.000
_cell.angle_alpha   90.00
_cell.angle_beta   90.00
_cell.angle_gamma   90.00
#
_symmetry.space_group_name_H-M   'P 1'
#
loop_
_entity.id
_entity.type
_entity.pdbx_description
1 polymer ?
#
loop_
_entity_poly.entity_id
_entity_poly.type
_entity_poly.pdbx_seq_one_letter_code
_entity_poly.pdbx_strand_id
1 'polypeptide(L)'
;MFLAKKERKSKHRKTNRILFHFITLLLLISCNTIKIKENERGVLFKRFDGGIDTSKVYLPGKHSTTKWNYFKIYNISSKSGSVDLVENEQKFKIEYTYKPIPEKVNLLEYYIGADYQKYVLEPEIKNMFLELIKKISINEIEVVLLQNLKPILNKKYIDLQSVNLLEIKE
;
A
#
# COMPACT_ATOMS: atom_id res chain seq x y z
N MET A 1 49.71 30.48 -34.06
CA MET A 1 48.54 29.56 -34.17
C MET A 1 48.44 28.53 -33.03
N PHE A 2 49.55 27.99 -32.49
CA PHE A 2 49.52 26.98 -31.42
C PHE A 2 49.07 27.47 -30.03
N LEU A 3 49.37 28.73 -29.66
CA LEU A 3 49.01 29.29 -28.35
C LEU A 3 47.49 29.44 -28.17
N ALA A 4 46.79 29.94 -29.20
CA ALA A 4 45.33 30.08 -29.18
C ALA A 4 44.58 28.74 -29.05
N LYS A 5 45.14 27.64 -29.58
CA LYS A 5 44.55 26.29 -29.48
C LYS A 5 44.74 25.68 -28.09
N LYS A 6 45.84 26.00 -27.40
CA LYS A 6 46.14 25.57 -26.02
C LYS A 6 45.24 26.28 -25.00
N GLU A 7 45.02 27.58 -25.18
CA GLU A 7 44.10 28.36 -24.33
C GLU A 7 42.64 27.93 -24.50
N ARG A 8 42.16 27.70 -25.74
CA ARG A 8 40.81 27.17 -25.98
C ARG A 8 40.60 25.80 -25.33
N LYS A 9 41.57 24.88 -25.42
CA LYS A 9 41.49 23.56 -24.74
C LYS A 9 41.52 23.69 -23.21
N SER A 10 42.29 24.63 -22.67
CA SER A 10 42.33 24.92 -21.22
C SER A 10 41.00 25.47 -20.70
N LYS A 11 40.40 26.43 -21.43
CA LYS A 11 39.11 27.03 -21.09
C LYS A 11 37.98 25.98 -21.13
N HIS A 12 37.94 25.14 -22.16
CA HIS A 12 36.93 24.07 -22.29
C HIS A 12 37.04 23.00 -21.19
N ARG A 13 38.27 22.63 -20.78
CA ARG A 13 38.49 21.72 -19.64
C ARG A 13 38.02 22.32 -18.31
N LYS A 14 38.23 23.63 -18.10
CA LYS A 14 37.73 24.33 -16.90
C LYS A 14 36.20 24.41 -16.87
N THR A 15 35.56 24.72 -18.00
CA THR A 15 34.09 24.74 -18.12
C THR A 15 33.47 23.37 -17.86
N ASN A 16 34.08 22.28 -18.38
CA ASN A 16 33.59 20.92 -18.12
C ASN A 16 33.70 20.53 -16.63
N ARG A 17 34.75 20.98 -15.93
CA ARG A 17 34.88 20.76 -14.48
C ARG A 17 33.79 21.51 -13.70
N ILE A 18 33.51 22.76 -14.05
CA ILE A 18 32.44 23.55 -13.40
C ILE A 18 31.08 22.90 -13.63
N LEU A 19 30.78 22.50 -14.87
CA LEU A 19 29.53 21.81 -15.21
C LEU A 19 29.38 20.48 -14.45
N PHE A 20 30.46 19.71 -14.33
CA PHE A 20 30.46 18.47 -13.55
C PHE A 20 30.17 18.71 -12.06
N HIS A 21 30.80 19.73 -11.45
CA HIS A 21 30.54 20.07 -10.05
C HIS A 21 29.11 20.59 -9.85
N PHE A 22 28.60 21.37 -10.80
CA PHE A 22 27.23 21.88 -10.79
C PHE A 22 26.20 20.74 -10.87
N ILE A 23 26.39 19.79 -11.79
CA ILE A 23 25.54 18.59 -11.92
C ILE A 23 25.61 17.72 -10.66
N THR A 24 26.80 17.51 -10.11
CA THR A 24 26.99 16.73 -8.88
C THR A 24 26.29 17.38 -7.68
N LEU A 25 26.37 18.71 -7.56
CA LEU A 25 25.69 19.48 -6.52
C LEU A 25 24.15 19.39 -6.66
N LEU A 26 23.64 19.47 -7.89
CA LEU A 26 22.20 19.31 -8.20
C LEU A 26 21.68 17.92 -7.80
N LEU A 27 22.46 16.87 -8.05
CA LEU A 27 22.11 15.51 -7.64
C LEU A 27 22.09 15.34 -6.12
N LEU A 28 23.02 15.96 -5.38
CA LEU A 28 23.04 15.90 -3.91
C LEU A 28 21.81 16.57 -3.26
N ILE A 29 21.31 17.66 -3.84
CA ILE A 29 20.11 18.36 -3.32
C ILE A 29 18.82 17.59 -3.64
N SER A 30 18.89 16.57 -4.49
CA SER A 30 17.73 15.83 -5.00
C SER A 30 17.24 14.70 -4.09
N CYS A 31 17.74 14.58 -2.86
CA CYS A 31 17.34 13.52 -1.93
C CYS A 31 16.27 13.99 -0.91
N ASN A 32 15.39 13.07 -0.53
CA ASN A 32 14.37 13.19 0.51
C ASN A 32 14.57 12.08 1.55
N THR A 33 14.37 12.40 2.82
CA THR A 33 14.41 11.41 3.91
C THR A 33 13.00 11.18 4.43
N ILE A 34 12.57 9.92 4.51
CA ILE A 34 11.26 9.51 5.00
C ILE A 34 11.47 8.57 6.19
N LYS A 35 10.63 8.72 7.22
CA LYS A 35 10.65 7.86 8.41
C LYS A 35 9.43 6.94 8.37
N ILE A 36 9.68 5.64 8.42
CA ILE A 36 8.67 4.58 8.57
C ILE A 36 8.63 4.17 10.05
N LYS A 37 7.45 4.14 10.66
CA LYS A 37 7.26 3.75 12.07
C LYS A 37 7.20 2.23 12.24
N GLU A 38 7.26 1.75 13.48
CA GLU A 38 7.32 0.33 13.84
C GLU A 38 6.15 -0.50 13.27
N ASN A 39 4.93 0.05 13.33
CA ASN A 39 3.70 -0.56 12.82
C ASN A 39 3.39 -0.16 11.37
N GLU A 40 4.41 0.27 10.62
CA GLU A 40 4.27 0.70 9.25
C GLU A 40 5.17 -0.12 8.31
N ARG A 41 4.75 -0.21 7.05
CA ARG A 41 5.55 -0.75 5.95
C ARG A 41 5.51 0.21 4.78
N GLY A 42 6.67 0.46 4.19
CA GLY A 42 6.82 1.34 3.04
C GLY A 42 6.83 0.56 1.73
N VAL A 43 6.13 1.09 0.74
CA VAL A 43 6.18 0.66 -0.65
C VAL A 43 6.76 1.80 -1.47
N LEU A 44 7.84 1.56 -2.19
CA LEU A 44 8.49 2.59 -3.00
C LEU A 44 7.79 2.70 -4.36
N PHE A 45 7.36 3.91 -4.71
CA PHE A 45 6.98 4.26 -6.07
C PHE A 45 8.12 5.01 -6.75
N LYS A 46 8.59 4.46 -7.85
CA LYS A 46 9.62 5.03 -8.70
C LYS A 46 9.01 5.70 -9.93
N ARG A 47 9.08 7.03 -9.99
CA ARG A 47 8.39 7.80 -11.04
C ARG A 47 8.95 7.58 -12.45
N PHE A 48 10.23 7.25 -12.57
CA PHE A 48 10.93 7.10 -13.85
C PHE A 48 11.52 5.70 -14.07
N ASP A 49 11.19 4.73 -13.20
CA ASP A 49 11.81 3.39 -13.21
C ASP A 49 10.79 2.32 -12.81
N GLY A 50 9.87 1.99 -13.73
CA GLY A 50 8.95 0.86 -13.58
C GLY A 50 7.75 1.06 -12.62
N GLY A 51 7.64 2.20 -11.93
CA GLY A 51 6.51 2.49 -11.05
C GLY A 51 6.65 1.86 -9.66
N ILE A 52 5.63 1.13 -9.20
CA ILE A 52 5.63 0.52 -7.86
C ILE A 52 6.66 -0.61 -7.80
N ASP A 53 7.52 -0.59 -6.79
CA ASP A 53 8.49 -1.65 -6.55
C ASP A 53 7.81 -2.87 -5.91
N THR A 54 7.55 -3.90 -6.72
CA THR A 54 6.95 -5.17 -6.28
C THR A 54 7.96 -6.16 -5.73
N SER A 55 9.25 -5.83 -5.71
CA SER A 55 10.30 -6.73 -5.22
C SER A 55 10.56 -6.60 -3.72
N LYS A 56 10.29 -5.42 -3.14
CA LYS A 56 10.71 -5.10 -1.78
C LYS A 56 9.65 -4.37 -0.98
N VAL A 57 9.52 -4.78 0.28
CA VAL A 57 8.82 -4.04 1.33
C VAL A 57 9.85 -3.38 2.24
N TYR A 58 9.64 -2.12 2.58
CA TYR A 58 10.53 -1.36 3.44
C TYR A 58 10.07 -1.42 4.89
N LEU A 59 11.00 -1.82 5.76
CA LEU A 59 10.82 -1.97 7.20
C LEU A 59 10.89 -0.62 7.94
N PRO A 60 10.51 -0.58 9.23
CA PRO A 60 10.64 0.61 10.06
C PRO A 60 12.07 1.18 10.05
N GLY A 61 12.19 2.50 10.06
CA GLY A 61 13.48 3.18 10.00
C GLY A 61 13.47 4.44 9.16
N LYS A 62 14.64 5.08 9.04
CA LYS A 62 14.85 6.22 8.15
C LYS A 62 15.34 5.71 6.80
N HIS A 63 14.62 6.05 5.76
CA HIS A 63 14.96 5.71 4.38
C HIS A 63 15.23 6.98 3.59
N SER A 64 16.23 6.93 2.74
CA SER A 64 16.59 8.03 1.84
C SER A 64 16.20 7.65 0.42
N THR A 65 15.48 8.52 -0.27
CA THR A 65 15.06 8.32 -1.65
C THR A 65 15.18 9.62 -2.43
N THR A 66 15.26 9.53 -3.74
CA THR A 66 15.26 10.70 -4.61
C THR A 66 13.92 11.45 -4.54
N LYS A 67 13.94 12.74 -4.84
CA LYS A 67 12.80 13.67 -4.73
C LYS A 67 11.63 13.34 -5.67
N TRP A 68 11.89 12.66 -6.77
CA TRP A 68 10.86 12.24 -7.72
C TRP A 68 10.17 10.94 -7.33
N ASN A 69 10.75 10.17 -6.41
CA ASN A 69 10.16 8.94 -5.88
C ASN A 69 9.41 9.27 -4.59
N TYR A 70 8.42 8.44 -4.25
CA TYR A 70 7.70 8.58 -2.99
C TYR A 70 7.42 7.21 -2.36
N PHE A 71 7.27 7.21 -1.04
CA PHE A 71 6.83 6.03 -0.32
C PHE A 71 5.33 6.09 -0.07
N LYS A 72 4.63 5.01 -0.40
CA LYS A 72 3.31 4.74 0.14
C LYS A 72 3.49 4.01 1.47
N ILE A 73 2.91 4.55 2.54
CA ILE A 73 3.04 3.99 3.90
C ILE A 73 1.76 3.25 4.26
N TYR A 74 1.91 1.98 4.61
CA TYR A 74 0.85 1.12 5.08
C TYR A 74 0.96 0.90 6.57
N ASN A 75 -0.15 1.12 7.28
CA ASN A 75 -0.27 0.68 8.67
C ASN A 75 -0.64 -0.80 8.68
N ILE A 76 0.18 -1.62 9.35
CA ILE A 76 0.02 -3.08 9.46
C ILE A 76 -0.64 -3.52 10.77
N SER A 77 -1.01 -2.58 11.64
CA SER A 77 -1.82 -2.86 12.83
C SER A 77 -3.20 -3.34 12.43
N SER A 78 -3.80 -4.17 13.29
CA SER A 78 -5.20 -4.54 13.22
C SER A 78 -6.10 -3.31 13.22
N LYS A 79 -7.03 -3.26 12.27
CA LYS A 79 -8.05 -2.23 12.14
C LYS A 79 -9.41 -2.89 12.16
N SER A 80 -10.37 -2.20 12.77
CA SER A 80 -11.77 -2.61 12.75
C SER A 80 -12.55 -1.74 11.77
N GLY A 81 -13.53 -2.36 11.12
CA GLY A 81 -14.49 -1.70 10.24
C GLY A 81 -15.87 -2.32 10.42
N SER A 82 -16.88 -1.70 9.82
CA SER A 82 -18.22 -2.27 9.76
C SER A 82 -18.86 -2.07 8.40
N VAL A 83 -19.74 -2.99 8.02
CA VAL A 83 -20.61 -2.87 6.85
C VAL A 83 -22.05 -3.07 7.30
N ASP A 84 -22.92 -2.13 6.91
CA ASP A 84 -24.36 -2.25 7.12
C ASP A 84 -25.01 -2.90 5.90
N LEU A 85 -25.95 -3.80 6.16
CA LEU A 85 -26.61 -4.66 5.18
C LEU A 85 -28.11 -4.69 5.46
N VAL A 86 -28.89 -4.82 4.41
CA VAL A 86 -30.35 -4.96 4.50
C VAL A 86 -30.75 -6.13 3.63
N GLU A 87 -31.44 -7.11 4.21
CA GLU A 87 -32.02 -8.26 3.52
C GLU A 87 -33.42 -8.50 4.10
N ASN A 88 -34.44 -8.59 3.25
CA ASN A 88 -35.84 -8.82 3.65
C ASN A 88 -36.32 -7.89 4.80
N GLU A 89 -36.07 -6.59 4.67
CA GLU A 89 -36.42 -5.55 5.66
C GLU A 89 -35.68 -5.64 7.01
N GLN A 90 -34.87 -6.69 7.23
CA GLN A 90 -34.01 -6.80 8.40
C GLN A 90 -32.67 -6.10 8.16
N LYS A 91 -32.24 -5.33 9.16
CA LYS A 91 -30.96 -4.63 9.16
C LYS A 91 -29.91 -5.45 9.90
N PHE A 92 -28.80 -5.70 9.22
CA PHE A 92 -27.64 -6.38 9.77
C PHE A 92 -26.44 -5.44 9.74
N LYS A 93 -25.59 -5.53 10.76
CA LYS A 93 -24.29 -4.86 10.79
C LYS A 93 -23.22 -5.90 11.02
N ILE A 94 -22.26 -5.96 10.11
CA ILE A 94 -21.11 -6.84 10.23
C ILE A 94 -19.92 -6.00 10.68
N GLU A 95 -19.40 -6.29 11.86
CA GLU A 95 -18.15 -5.73 12.36
C GLU A 95 -17.02 -6.71 12.06
N TYR A 96 -15.91 -6.22 11.53
CA TYR A 96 -14.79 -7.06 11.13
C TYR A 96 -13.47 -6.42 11.54
N THR A 97 -12.49 -7.26 11.87
CA THR A 97 -11.12 -6.83 12.13
C THR A 97 -10.20 -7.42 11.08
N TYR A 98 -9.37 -6.57 10.49
CA TYR A 98 -8.48 -6.93 9.40
C TYR A 98 -7.13 -6.23 9.52
N LYS A 99 -6.13 -6.74 8.81
CA LYS A 99 -4.86 -6.07 8.60
C LYS A 99 -4.27 -6.46 7.24
N PRO A 100 -3.49 -5.59 6.59
CA PRO A 100 -2.74 -6.01 5.42
C PRO A 100 -1.61 -6.98 5.84
N ILE A 101 -1.29 -7.95 4.98
CA ILE A 101 -0.18 -8.87 5.23
C ILE A 101 1.14 -8.09 5.11
N PRO A 102 1.94 -7.95 6.19
CA PRO A 102 3.10 -7.04 6.21
C PRO A 102 4.11 -7.30 5.11
N GLU A 103 4.37 -8.56 4.79
CA GLU A 103 5.37 -8.99 3.80
C GLU A 103 4.89 -8.79 2.35
N LYS A 104 3.61 -8.46 2.15
CA LYS A 104 2.97 -8.40 0.83
C LYS A 104 2.29 -7.05 0.54
N VAL A 105 2.56 -6.01 1.34
CA VAL A 105 1.95 -4.68 1.15
C VAL A 105 2.30 -4.03 -0.19
N ASN A 106 3.45 -4.37 -0.76
CA ASN A 106 3.86 -3.92 -2.09
C ASN A 106 2.99 -4.53 -3.19
N LEU A 107 2.64 -5.82 -3.07
CA LEU A 107 1.71 -6.49 -3.97
C LEU A 107 0.28 -5.98 -3.77
N LEU A 108 -0.10 -5.67 -2.52
CA LEU A 108 -1.38 -5.03 -2.22
C LEU A 108 -1.52 -3.69 -2.94
N GLU A 109 -0.54 -2.79 -2.85
CA GLU A 109 -0.56 -1.50 -3.57
C GLU A 109 -0.55 -1.71 -5.10
N TYR A 110 0.24 -2.67 -5.60
CA TYR A 110 0.35 -2.88 -7.04
C TYR A 110 -0.93 -3.39 -7.69
N TYR A 111 -1.59 -4.39 -7.08
CA TYR A 111 -2.75 -5.05 -7.69
C TYR A 111 -4.08 -4.44 -7.29
N ILE A 112 -4.17 -3.80 -6.11
CA ILE A 112 -5.45 -3.35 -5.53
C ILE A 112 -5.39 -1.86 -5.20
N GLY A 113 -4.30 -1.42 -4.57
CA GLY A 113 -4.16 -0.06 -4.08
C GLY A 113 -4.55 0.12 -2.61
N ALA A 114 -4.33 1.32 -2.09
CA ALA A 114 -4.59 1.66 -0.69
C ALA A 114 -6.06 1.60 -0.24
N ASP A 115 -7.01 1.72 -1.18
CA ASP A 115 -8.46 1.69 -0.90
C ASP A 115 -9.04 0.25 -0.88
N TYR A 116 -8.19 -0.74 -0.63
CA TYR A 116 -8.54 -2.16 -0.60
C TYR A 116 -9.67 -2.49 0.39
N GLN A 117 -9.85 -1.72 1.46
CA GLN A 117 -10.99 -1.90 2.36
C GLN A 117 -12.32 -1.72 1.60
N LYS A 118 -12.47 -0.57 0.92
CA LYS A 118 -13.71 -0.19 0.25
C LYS A 118 -13.98 -0.99 -1.03
N TYR A 119 -12.93 -1.30 -1.79
CA TYR A 119 -13.08 -1.93 -3.10
C TYR A 119 -12.96 -3.46 -3.09
N VAL A 120 -12.39 -4.04 -2.04
CA VAL A 120 -12.18 -5.50 -1.95
C VAL A 120 -12.81 -6.07 -0.69
N LEU A 121 -12.42 -5.58 0.48
CA LEU A 121 -12.83 -6.20 1.74
C LEU A 121 -14.34 -6.12 1.98
N GLU A 122 -14.91 -4.92 1.91
CA GLU A 122 -16.34 -4.69 2.15
C GLU A 122 -17.24 -5.41 1.12
N PRO A 123 -16.96 -5.37 -0.21
CA PRO A 123 -17.74 -6.13 -1.18
C PRO A 123 -17.68 -7.64 -0.98
N GLU A 124 -16.51 -8.21 -0.66
CA GLU A 124 -16.36 -9.65 -0.43
C GLU A 124 -17.17 -10.10 0.79
N ILE A 125 -17.10 -9.35 1.89
CA ILE A 125 -17.92 -9.59 3.09
C ILE A 125 -19.41 -9.54 2.76
N LYS A 126 -19.85 -8.47 2.09
CA LYS A 126 -21.25 -8.28 1.72
C LYS A 126 -21.78 -9.39 0.83
N ASN A 127 -21.07 -9.71 -0.25
CA ASN A 127 -21.50 -10.72 -1.20
C ASN A 127 -21.61 -12.11 -0.55
N MET A 128 -20.62 -12.49 0.25
CA MET A 128 -20.63 -13.77 0.93
C MET A 128 -21.74 -13.85 1.99
N PHE A 129 -21.95 -12.77 2.76
CA PHE A 129 -23.05 -12.72 3.73
C PHE A 129 -24.41 -12.92 3.06
N LEU A 130 -24.68 -12.19 1.98
CA LEU A 130 -25.95 -12.28 1.24
C LEU A 130 -26.19 -13.66 0.62
N GLU A 131 -25.12 -14.39 0.32
CA GLU A 131 -25.22 -15.79 -0.11
C GLU A 131 -25.54 -16.72 1.07
N LEU A 132 -24.87 -16.54 2.21
CA LEU A 132 -25.00 -17.40 3.39
C LEU A 132 -26.33 -17.22 4.11
N ILE A 133 -26.81 -15.98 4.28
CA ILE A 133 -28.08 -15.68 4.98
C ILE A 133 -29.29 -16.39 4.35
N LYS A 134 -29.19 -16.74 3.07
CA LYS A 134 -30.23 -17.47 2.32
C LYS A 134 -30.16 -18.99 2.50
N LYS A 135 -29.03 -19.51 2.97
CA LYS A 135 -28.68 -20.94 2.96
C LYS A 135 -28.53 -21.54 4.35
N ILE A 136 -28.08 -20.76 5.33
CA ILE A 136 -27.71 -21.25 6.67
C ILE A 136 -28.35 -20.40 7.77
N SER A 137 -28.29 -20.91 9.00
CA SER A 137 -28.83 -20.22 10.18
C SER A 137 -27.93 -19.05 10.61
N ILE A 138 -28.53 -17.98 11.18
CA ILE A 138 -27.81 -16.77 11.62
C ILE A 138 -26.63 -17.09 12.56
N ASN A 139 -26.83 -18.06 13.47
CA ASN A 139 -25.83 -18.45 14.46
C ASN A 139 -24.56 -19.06 13.85
N GLU A 140 -24.63 -19.59 12.63
CA GLU A 140 -23.50 -20.22 11.94
C GLU A 140 -22.78 -19.25 11.01
N ILE A 141 -23.40 -18.10 10.70
CA ILE A 141 -22.89 -17.17 9.68
C ILE A 141 -21.50 -16.67 10.02
N GLU A 142 -21.25 -16.18 11.24
CA GLU A 142 -19.95 -15.61 11.60
C GLU A 142 -18.79 -16.58 11.36
N VAL A 143 -18.97 -17.83 11.80
CA VAL A 143 -17.96 -18.88 11.69
C VAL A 143 -17.71 -19.24 10.23
N VAL A 144 -18.78 -19.50 9.47
CA VAL A 144 -18.69 -19.91 8.06
C VAL A 144 -18.16 -18.76 7.18
N LEU A 145 -18.61 -17.54 7.44
CA LEU A 145 -18.17 -16.33 6.74
C LEU A 145 -16.67 -16.08 6.93
N LEU A 146 -16.16 -16.17 8.17
CA LEU A 146 -14.74 -16.02 8.44
C LEU A 146 -13.91 -17.14 7.79
N GLN A 147 -14.36 -18.40 7.90
CA GLN A 147 -13.66 -19.56 7.32
C GLN A 147 -13.53 -19.46 5.80
N ASN A 148 -14.58 -19.00 5.11
CA ASN A 148 -14.57 -18.87 3.65
C ASN A 148 -13.84 -17.63 3.15
N LEU A 149 -13.99 -16.49 3.84
CA LEU A 149 -13.35 -15.24 3.41
C LEU A 149 -11.86 -15.19 3.68
N LYS A 150 -11.40 -15.77 4.79
CA LYS A 150 -9.99 -15.73 5.17
C LYS A 150 -9.05 -16.22 4.06
N PRO A 151 -9.26 -17.39 3.41
CA PRO A 151 -8.40 -17.82 2.30
C PRO A 151 -8.53 -16.92 1.05
N ILE A 152 -9.71 -16.36 0.76
CA ILE A 152 -9.94 -15.48 -0.39
C ILE A 152 -9.18 -14.16 -0.20
N LEU A 153 -9.33 -13.53 0.96
CA LEU A 153 -8.70 -12.26 1.29
C LEU A 153 -7.18 -12.41 1.47
N ASN A 154 -6.70 -13.54 1.99
CA ASN A 154 -5.27 -13.82 2.07
C ASN A 154 -4.61 -13.89 0.68
N LYS A 155 -5.31 -14.40 -0.33
CA LYS A 155 -4.84 -14.34 -1.74
C LYS A 155 -4.77 -12.91 -2.26
N LYS A 156 -5.60 -12.02 -1.71
CA LYS A 156 -5.62 -10.57 -1.97
C LYS A 156 -4.77 -9.76 -0.98
N TYR A 157 -3.85 -10.41 -0.27
CA TYR A 157 -2.87 -9.77 0.62
C TYR A 157 -3.46 -9.11 1.88
N ILE A 158 -4.68 -9.50 2.27
CA ILE A 158 -5.40 -8.98 3.44
C ILE A 158 -5.68 -10.15 4.40
N ASP A 159 -5.28 -10.01 5.66
CA ASP A 159 -5.58 -10.97 6.72
C ASP A 159 -6.84 -10.53 7.47
N LEU A 160 -7.91 -11.32 7.32
CA LEU A 160 -9.14 -11.17 8.07
C LEU A 160 -9.05 -11.94 9.39
N GLN A 161 -9.18 -11.22 10.50
CA GLN A 161 -8.92 -11.75 11.83
C GLN A 161 -10.20 -12.16 12.55
N SER A 162 -11.25 -11.35 12.46
CA SER A 162 -12.54 -11.62 13.06
C SER A 162 -13.68 -11.01 12.27
N VAL A 163 -14.87 -11.60 12.44
CA VAL A 163 -16.14 -11.11 11.91
C VAL A 163 -17.21 -11.38 12.97
N ASN A 164 -17.99 -10.35 13.29
CA ASN A 164 -19.10 -10.39 14.23
C ASN A 164 -20.35 -9.84 13.53
N LEU A 165 -21.47 -10.51 13.69
CA LEU A 165 -22.77 -10.17 13.12
C LEU A 165 -23.66 -9.58 14.22
N LEU A 166 -24.13 -8.37 14.01
CA LEU A 166 -25.06 -7.68 14.87
C LEU A 166 -26.40 -7.54 14.13
N GLU A 167 -27.46 -8.12 14.68
CA GLU A 167 -28.82 -7.90 14.21
C GLU A 167 -29.33 -6.58 14.80
N ILE A 168 -29.71 -5.63 13.94
CA ILE A 168 -30.28 -4.35 14.36
C ILE A 168 -31.80 -4.50 14.30
N LYS A 169 -32.42 -4.75 15.45
CA LYS A 169 -33.88 -4.66 15.59
C LYS A 169 -34.26 -3.18 15.65
N GLU A 170 -35.11 -2.74 14.73
CA GLU A 170 -35.80 -1.44 14.84
C GLU A 170 -36.79 -1.43 16.02
#